data_AF-A0A2N3L4U7-F1
#
_entry.id   AF-A0A2N3L4U7-F1
#
_cell.length_a   1.000
_cell.length_b   1.000
_cell.length_c   1.000
_cell.angle_alpha   90.00
_cell.angle_beta   90.00
_cell.angle_gamma   90.00
#
_symmetry.space_group_name_H-M   'P 1'
#
loop_
_entity.id
_entity.type
_entity.pdbx_description
1 polymer ?
#
loop_
_entity_poly.entity_id
_entity_poly.type
_entity_poly.pdbx_seq_one_letter_code
_entity_poly.pdbx_strand_id
1 'polypeptide(L)'
;MTVIARLNETHLSAVIALHHDVLADADPTLVAGETDIFFQQHLSDCGQIFGILDQDTLLAYGVLGLPRPGDLNFGADHGLPPDQLKSVAHIDGVAVRRDCRGQNWQYKLTCHRLNAARTDGREIALTTVAPGNVASLINILSAGMIIRGLKEKYGGHRFLMRADLGKNPMPHQTNEITQWCPATDFENCHRLLKAGYVGVTFRKATSQSAPDIGWLPLDCT
;
A
#
# COMPACT_ATOMS: atom_id res chain seq x y z
N MET A 1 0.43 7.12 -25.76
CA MET A 1 0.85 5.81 -25.20
C MET A 1 1.03 6.02 -23.72
N THR A 2 0.29 5.28 -22.90
CA THR A 2 0.31 5.46 -21.44
C THR A 2 1.55 4.77 -20.85
N VAL A 3 2.41 5.53 -20.18
CA VAL A 3 3.69 5.03 -19.64
C VAL A 3 3.78 5.33 -18.15
N ILE A 4 4.39 4.41 -17.38
CA ILE A 4 4.83 4.69 -16.01
C ILE A 4 6.16 5.43 -16.10
N ALA A 5 6.22 6.66 -15.57
CA ALA A 5 7.42 7.46 -15.51
C ALA A 5 7.75 7.86 -14.07
N ARG A 6 9.03 7.99 -13.75
CA ARG A 6 9.47 8.67 -12.52
C ARG A 6 9.21 10.16 -12.69
N LEU A 7 8.43 10.74 -11.78
CA LEU A 7 8.11 12.15 -11.76
C LEU A 7 9.26 12.96 -11.13
N ASN A 8 9.28 14.24 -11.45
CA ASN A 8 10.23 15.22 -10.92
C ASN A 8 9.46 16.49 -10.46
N GLU A 9 10.19 17.50 -10.01
CA GLU A 9 9.65 18.75 -9.47
C GLU A 9 8.68 19.48 -10.43
N THR A 10 8.86 19.36 -11.75
CA THR A 10 7.95 19.99 -12.73
C THR A 10 6.55 19.40 -12.71
N HIS A 11 6.38 18.21 -12.10
CA HIS A 11 5.10 17.53 -11.96
C HIS A 11 4.44 17.77 -10.59
N LEU A 12 5.11 18.45 -9.65
CA LEU A 12 4.65 18.60 -8.26
C LEU A 12 3.23 19.18 -8.19
N SER A 13 2.96 20.25 -8.94
CA SER A 13 1.64 20.89 -8.97
C SER A 13 0.54 19.93 -9.47
N ALA A 14 0.85 19.07 -10.44
CA ALA A 14 -0.11 18.08 -10.96
C ALA A 14 -0.38 16.96 -9.95
N VAL A 15 0.65 16.50 -9.22
CA VAL A 15 0.51 15.50 -8.15
C VAL A 15 -0.37 16.04 -7.03
N ILE A 16 -0.09 17.25 -6.53
CA ILE A 16 -0.87 17.90 -5.47
C ILE A 16 -2.32 18.11 -5.91
N ALA A 17 -2.54 18.64 -7.12
CA ALA A 17 -3.88 18.85 -7.65
C ALA A 17 -4.69 17.55 -7.74
N LEU A 18 -4.09 16.48 -8.24
CA LEU A 18 -4.75 15.17 -8.34
C LEU A 18 -5.04 14.56 -6.96
N HIS A 19 -4.11 14.69 -6.00
CA HIS A 19 -4.33 14.22 -4.63
C HIS A 19 -5.51 14.91 -3.97
N HIS A 20 -5.56 16.25 -4.05
CA HIS A 20 -6.66 17.03 -3.47
C HIS A 20 -8.00 16.76 -4.15
N ASP A 21 -8.04 16.58 -5.48
CA ASP A 21 -9.27 16.21 -6.20
C ASP A 21 -9.81 14.84 -5.76
N VAL A 22 -8.94 13.85 -5.55
CA VAL A 22 -9.35 12.53 -5.06
C VAL A 22 -9.77 12.58 -3.60
N LEU A 23 -9.09 13.38 -2.76
CA LEU A 23 -9.43 13.52 -1.35
C LEU A 23 -10.75 14.26 -1.09
N ALA A 24 -11.14 15.20 -1.96
CA ALA A 24 -12.33 16.03 -1.76
C ALA A 24 -13.62 15.23 -1.51
N ASP A 25 -13.73 14.04 -2.10
CA ASP A 25 -14.87 13.13 -1.91
C ASP A 25 -14.50 11.81 -1.20
N ALA A 26 -13.28 11.73 -0.64
CA ALA A 26 -12.83 10.55 0.08
C ALA A 26 -13.27 10.60 1.54
N ASP A 27 -13.67 9.45 2.09
CA ASP A 27 -13.77 9.29 3.53
C ASP A 27 -12.35 9.38 4.15
N PRO A 28 -12.08 10.36 5.02
CA PRO A 28 -10.75 10.56 5.61
C PRO A 28 -10.34 9.40 6.53
N THR A 29 -11.29 8.58 7.00
CA THR A 29 -10.99 7.36 7.74
C THR A 29 -10.54 6.22 6.84
N LEU A 30 -10.74 6.30 5.52
CA LEU A 30 -10.37 5.26 4.55
C LEU A 30 -9.16 5.62 3.69
N VAL A 31 -8.88 6.91 3.50
CA VAL A 31 -7.77 7.41 2.69
C VAL A 31 -6.95 8.39 3.53
N ALA A 32 -5.63 8.16 3.61
CA ALA A 32 -4.73 9.07 4.32
C ALA A 32 -4.55 10.37 3.52
N GLY A 33 -4.68 11.51 4.21
CA GLY A 33 -4.42 12.81 3.63
C GLY A 33 -2.94 13.18 3.70
N GLU A 34 -2.21 13.00 2.61
CA GLU A 34 -0.84 13.50 2.48
C GLU A 34 -0.80 15.02 2.31
N THR A 35 0.31 15.64 2.70
CA THR A 35 0.52 17.10 2.61
C THR A 35 1.32 17.49 1.37
N ASP A 36 1.24 18.76 0.96
CA ASP A 36 2.06 19.29 -0.13
C ASP A 36 3.58 19.10 0.11
N ILE A 37 4.01 19.31 1.37
CA ILE A 37 5.40 19.11 1.80
C ILE A 37 5.81 17.65 1.64
N PHE A 38 4.91 16.69 1.94
CA PHE A 38 5.19 15.28 1.75
C PHE A 38 5.56 14.99 0.29
N PHE A 39 4.80 15.50 -0.68
CA PHE A 39 5.11 15.29 -2.10
C PHE A 39 6.42 15.96 -2.51
N GLN A 40 6.67 17.17 -2.04
CA GLN A 40 7.93 17.87 -2.32
C GLN A 40 9.15 17.08 -1.80
N GLN A 41 9.08 16.58 -0.58
CA GLN A 41 10.15 15.77 0.02
C GLN A 41 10.36 14.43 -0.71
N HIS A 42 9.29 13.80 -1.21
CA HIS A 42 9.37 12.53 -1.95
C HIS A 42 9.81 12.70 -3.42
N LEU A 43 9.78 13.91 -3.97
CA LEU A 43 10.38 14.19 -5.28
C LEU A 43 11.89 14.51 -5.17
N SER A 44 12.36 14.89 -3.99
CA SER A 44 13.73 15.37 -3.74
C SER A 44 14.56 14.38 -2.92
N ASP A 45 14.28 14.29 -1.62
CA ASP A 45 15.25 13.82 -0.62
C ASP A 45 14.91 12.47 0.03
N CYS A 46 13.63 12.12 0.15
CA CYS A 46 13.19 10.98 0.98
C CYS A 46 12.34 9.95 0.24
N GLY A 47 12.35 9.98 -1.09
CA GLY A 47 11.57 9.04 -1.86
C GLY A 47 11.63 9.22 -3.37
N GLN A 48 10.64 8.65 -4.02
CA GLN A 48 10.39 8.77 -5.45
C GLN A 48 8.87 8.81 -5.66
N ILE A 49 8.41 9.54 -6.68
CA ILE A 49 7.01 9.47 -7.12
C ILE A 49 6.99 8.93 -8.54
N PHE A 50 6.11 7.97 -8.80
CA PHE A 50 5.87 7.43 -10.14
C PHE A 50 4.48 7.82 -10.60
N GLY A 51 4.37 8.22 -11.87
CA GLY A 51 3.13 8.66 -12.48
C GLY A 51 2.76 7.84 -13.69
N ILE A 52 1.46 7.71 -13.94
CA ILE A 52 0.91 7.31 -15.22
C ILE A 52 0.64 8.59 -16.01
N LEU A 53 1.38 8.79 -17.08
CA LEU A 53 1.23 9.95 -17.96
C LEU A 53 0.56 9.53 -19.27
N ASP A 54 -0.39 10.35 -19.72
CA ASP A 54 -0.82 10.37 -21.12
C ASP A 54 -0.51 11.75 -21.69
N GLN A 55 0.49 11.79 -22.58
CA GLN A 55 1.18 13.02 -22.95
C GLN A 55 1.71 13.72 -21.69
N ASP A 56 1.31 14.98 -21.45
CA ASP A 56 1.71 15.75 -20.27
C ASP A 56 0.68 15.69 -19.13
N THR A 57 -0.37 14.87 -19.29
CA THR A 57 -1.46 14.78 -18.31
C THR A 57 -1.23 13.64 -17.34
N LEU A 58 -1.19 13.96 -16.04
CA LEU A 58 -1.10 12.97 -14.96
C LEU A 58 -2.45 12.28 -14.72
N LEU A 59 -2.50 10.97 -14.95
CA LEU A 59 -3.69 10.14 -14.76
C LEU A 59 -3.71 9.45 -13.39
N ALA A 60 -2.54 9.13 -12.86
CA ALA A 60 -2.38 8.49 -11.56
C ALA A 60 -0.95 8.73 -11.04
N TYR A 61 -0.76 8.70 -9.73
CA TYR A 61 0.57 8.64 -9.13
C TYR A 61 0.63 7.60 -8.01
N GLY A 62 1.83 7.12 -7.71
CA GLY A 62 2.13 6.31 -6.53
C GLY A 62 3.46 6.75 -5.93
N VAL A 63 3.50 6.94 -4.62
CA VAL A 63 4.70 7.35 -3.88
C VAL A 63 5.45 6.13 -3.36
N LEU A 64 6.77 6.16 -3.51
CA LEU A 64 7.72 5.25 -2.88
C LEU A 64 8.52 6.06 -1.85
N GLY A 65 8.27 5.80 -0.57
CA GLY A 65 9.05 6.37 0.52
C GLY A 65 10.33 5.58 0.75
N LEU A 66 11.44 6.30 0.90
CA LEU A 66 12.78 5.77 1.17
C LEU A 66 13.30 6.44 2.45
N PRO A 67 12.72 6.10 3.62
CA PRO A 67 12.99 6.81 4.87
C PRO A 67 14.48 6.83 5.19
N ARG A 68 14.99 8.00 5.57
CA ARG A 68 16.37 8.23 6.00
C ARG A 68 16.49 7.92 7.50
N PRO A 69 17.72 7.80 8.03
CA PRO A 69 17.91 7.72 9.48
C PRO A 69 17.24 8.90 10.20
N GLY A 70 16.35 8.60 11.15
CA GLY A 70 15.59 9.59 11.92
C GLY A 70 14.24 9.99 11.33
N ASP A 71 13.95 9.65 10.07
CA ASP A 71 12.60 9.82 9.51
C ASP A 71 11.61 8.83 10.17
N LEU A 72 10.33 9.17 10.15
CA LEU A 72 9.27 8.23 10.54
C LEU A 72 9.33 6.97 9.68
N ASN A 73 9.21 5.80 10.30
CA ASN A 73 9.39 4.51 9.62
C ASN A 73 8.32 3.50 10.08
N PHE A 74 7.64 2.88 9.12
CA PHE A 74 6.58 1.90 9.40
C PHE A 74 7.11 0.58 9.98
N GLY A 75 8.43 0.35 9.91
CA GLY A 75 9.08 -0.77 10.56
C GLY A 75 8.86 -0.77 12.08
N ALA A 76 8.73 0.40 12.71
CA ALA A 76 8.45 0.49 14.14
C ALA A 76 7.10 -0.15 14.51
N ASP A 77 6.05 0.08 13.70
CA ASP A 77 4.73 -0.55 13.92
C ASP A 77 4.76 -2.07 13.64
N HIS A 78 5.77 -2.56 12.92
CA HIS A 78 6.02 -3.98 12.69
C HIS A 78 6.99 -4.60 13.72
N GLY A 79 7.43 -3.82 14.72
CA GLY A 79 8.38 -4.28 15.72
C GLY A 79 9.79 -4.56 15.17
N LEU A 80 10.14 -3.98 14.01
CA LEU A 80 11.49 -4.13 13.46
C LEU A 80 12.51 -3.40 14.35
N PRO A 81 13.69 -4.01 14.58
CA PRO A 81 14.74 -3.37 15.35
C PRO A 81 15.35 -2.18 14.58
N PRO A 82 15.96 -1.20 15.27
CA PRO A 82 16.44 0.04 14.66
C PRO A 82 17.42 -0.15 13.49
N ASP A 83 18.25 -1.19 13.55
CA ASP A 83 19.25 -1.54 12.53
C ASP A 83 18.63 -2.05 11.22
N GLN A 84 17.40 -2.56 11.25
CA GLN A 84 16.64 -3.00 10.07
C GLN A 84 15.81 -1.88 9.43
N LEU A 85 15.60 -0.75 10.11
CA LEU A 85 14.75 0.33 9.58
C LEU A 85 15.27 0.93 8.27
N LYS A 86 16.59 0.94 8.07
CA LYS A 86 17.23 1.39 6.82
C LYS A 86 16.91 0.51 5.60
N SER A 87 16.48 -0.73 5.82
CA SER A 87 16.09 -1.68 4.77
C SER A 87 14.63 -1.49 4.34
N VAL A 88 13.87 -0.61 4.99
CA VAL A 88 12.44 -0.41 4.74
C VAL A 88 12.20 0.58 3.60
N ALA A 89 11.29 0.21 2.71
CA ALA A 89 10.59 1.11 1.79
C ALA A 89 9.13 1.27 2.22
N HIS A 90 8.56 2.44 1.96
CA HIS A 90 7.12 2.68 2.14
C HIS A 90 6.41 2.70 0.79
N ILE A 91 5.33 1.94 0.66
CA ILE A 91 4.44 1.94 -0.51
C ILE A 91 3.22 2.79 -0.18
N ASP A 92 3.38 4.11 -0.17
CA ASP A 92 2.38 5.08 0.30
C ASP A 92 1.84 5.96 -0.82
N GLY A 93 0.91 6.86 -0.49
CA GLY A 93 0.41 7.92 -1.37
C GLY A 93 0.05 7.46 -2.77
N VAL A 94 -1.21 7.11 -3.02
CA VAL A 94 -1.64 6.70 -4.36
C VAL A 94 -2.99 7.29 -4.70
N ALA A 95 -3.09 7.87 -5.89
CA ALA A 95 -4.33 8.40 -6.42
C ALA A 95 -4.46 8.06 -7.90
N VAL A 96 -5.69 7.81 -8.32
CA VAL A 96 -6.05 7.58 -9.72
C VAL A 96 -7.20 8.51 -10.07
N ARG A 97 -7.03 9.28 -11.13
CA ARG A 97 -8.05 10.18 -11.68
C ARG A 97 -9.33 9.40 -11.94
N ARG A 98 -10.48 10.00 -11.59
CA ARG A 98 -11.76 9.28 -11.45
C ARG A 98 -12.22 8.62 -12.76
N ASP A 99 -12.10 9.34 -13.86
CA ASP A 99 -12.39 8.90 -15.23
C ASP A 99 -11.42 7.84 -15.77
N CYS A 100 -10.28 7.61 -15.09
CA CYS A 100 -9.26 6.64 -15.47
C CYS A 100 -9.29 5.36 -14.62
N ARG A 101 -10.23 5.24 -13.67
CA ARG A 101 -10.37 4.05 -12.82
C ARG A 101 -10.77 2.81 -13.64
N GLY A 102 -10.55 1.62 -13.07
CA GLY A 102 -10.83 0.35 -13.73
C GLY A 102 -9.72 -0.18 -14.65
N GLN A 103 -8.63 0.57 -14.84
CA GLN A 103 -7.50 0.17 -15.71
C GLN A 103 -6.32 -0.48 -14.94
N ASN A 104 -6.54 -0.87 -13.69
CA ASN A 104 -5.54 -1.44 -12.78
C ASN A 104 -4.30 -0.55 -12.57
N TRP A 105 -4.43 0.78 -12.68
CA TRP A 105 -3.30 1.70 -12.52
C TRP A 105 -2.64 1.64 -11.16
N GLN A 106 -3.43 1.58 -10.08
CA GLN A 106 -2.89 1.42 -8.73
C GLN A 106 -2.05 0.13 -8.62
N TYR A 107 -2.46 -0.96 -9.28
CA TYR A 107 -1.76 -2.26 -9.19
C TYR A 107 -0.42 -2.17 -9.90
N LYS A 108 -0.44 -1.64 -11.12
CA LYS A 108 0.76 -1.44 -11.93
C LYS A 108 1.76 -0.52 -11.22
N LEU A 109 1.27 0.56 -10.59
CA LEU A 109 2.10 1.46 -9.78
C LEU A 109 2.64 0.78 -8.52
N THR A 110 1.86 -0.05 -7.83
CA THR A 110 2.33 -0.83 -6.68
C THR A 110 3.44 -1.79 -7.08
N CYS A 111 3.24 -2.61 -8.12
CA CYS A 111 4.28 -3.51 -8.61
C CYS A 111 5.54 -2.76 -9.05
N HIS A 112 5.39 -1.63 -9.73
CA HIS A 112 6.50 -0.78 -10.14
C HIS A 112 7.30 -0.28 -8.92
N ARG A 113 6.61 0.21 -7.88
CA ARG A 113 7.24 0.69 -6.65
C ARG A 113 7.93 -0.40 -5.85
N LEU A 114 7.36 -1.60 -5.79
CA LEU A 114 8.02 -2.76 -5.16
C LEU A 114 9.33 -3.11 -5.87
N ASN A 115 9.34 -3.07 -7.21
CA ASN A 115 10.55 -3.30 -7.98
C ASN A 115 11.56 -2.16 -7.79
N ALA A 116 11.12 -0.90 -7.82
CA ALA A 116 11.98 0.25 -7.57
C ALA A 116 12.60 0.21 -6.17
N ALA A 117 11.83 -0.14 -5.14
CA ALA A 117 12.34 -0.34 -3.78
C ALA A 117 13.48 -1.37 -3.73
N ARG A 118 13.32 -2.50 -4.43
CA ARG A 118 14.37 -3.51 -4.53
C ARG A 118 15.62 -2.98 -5.24
N THR A 119 15.45 -2.25 -6.34
CA THR A 119 16.56 -1.60 -7.06
C THR A 119 17.32 -0.61 -6.19
N ASP A 120 16.61 0.12 -5.32
CA ASP A 120 17.18 1.03 -4.32
C ASP A 120 17.80 0.29 -3.10
N GLY A 121 17.90 -1.05 -3.15
CA GLY A 121 18.55 -1.86 -2.12
C GLY A 121 17.72 -2.04 -0.86
N ARG A 122 16.40 -1.80 -0.92
CA ARG A 122 15.48 -2.08 0.19
C ARG A 122 15.10 -3.56 0.20
N GLU A 123 14.95 -4.12 1.39
CA GLU A 123 14.67 -5.54 1.61
C GLU A 123 13.23 -5.78 2.07
N ILE A 124 12.58 -4.76 2.63
CA ILE A 124 11.22 -4.85 3.18
C ILE A 124 10.40 -3.69 2.64
N ALA A 125 9.27 -3.97 2.00
CA ALA A 125 8.29 -2.97 1.63
C ALA A 125 7.11 -3.00 2.61
N LEU A 126 6.74 -1.85 3.17
CA LEU A 126 5.66 -1.70 4.13
C LEU A 126 4.62 -0.69 3.63
N THR A 127 3.37 -0.90 3.99
CA THR A 127 2.30 0.09 3.79
C THR A 127 1.21 -0.11 4.85
N THR A 128 0.28 0.84 4.91
CA THR A 128 -0.92 0.70 5.73
C THR A 128 -2.17 0.89 4.89
N VAL A 129 -3.19 0.05 5.11
CA VAL A 129 -4.43 0.10 4.34
C VAL A 129 -5.63 0.05 5.26
N ALA A 130 -6.62 0.93 5.06
CA ALA A 130 -7.88 0.83 5.78
C ALA A 130 -8.64 -0.43 5.34
N PRO A 131 -9.12 -1.29 6.26
CA PRO A 131 -9.86 -2.49 5.87
C PRO A 131 -11.13 -2.20 5.03
N GLY A 132 -11.75 -1.03 5.21
CA GLY A 132 -12.87 -0.55 4.40
C GLY A 132 -12.49 0.06 3.04
N ASN A 133 -11.20 0.33 2.78
CA ASN A 133 -10.72 0.79 1.48
C ASN A 133 -10.49 -0.41 0.56
N VAL A 134 -11.61 -0.99 0.10
CA VAL A 134 -11.65 -2.25 -0.66
C VAL A 134 -10.75 -2.21 -1.89
N ALA A 135 -10.75 -1.09 -2.62
CA ALA A 135 -9.94 -0.93 -3.82
C ALA A 135 -8.44 -1.05 -3.51
N SER A 136 -7.96 -0.36 -2.47
CA SER A 136 -6.54 -0.42 -2.09
C SER A 136 -6.17 -1.75 -1.45
N LEU A 137 -7.06 -2.34 -0.66
CA LEU A 137 -6.82 -3.63 -0.02
C LEU A 137 -6.64 -4.74 -1.05
N ILE A 138 -7.56 -4.82 -2.02
CA ILE A 138 -7.45 -5.75 -3.16
C ILE A 138 -6.16 -5.49 -3.93
N ASN A 139 -5.81 -4.22 -4.14
CA ASN A 139 -4.63 -3.86 -4.89
C ASN A 139 -3.33 -4.40 -4.28
N ILE A 140 -3.16 -4.12 -3.00
CA ILE A 140 -1.95 -4.45 -2.26
C ILE A 140 -1.83 -5.97 -2.06
N LEU A 141 -2.94 -6.66 -1.76
CA LEU A 141 -2.96 -8.13 -1.71
C LEU A 141 -2.66 -8.75 -3.08
N SER A 142 -3.23 -8.22 -4.16
CA SER A 142 -2.96 -8.71 -5.52
C SER A 142 -1.49 -8.52 -5.93
N ALA A 143 -0.82 -7.51 -5.38
CA ALA A 143 0.61 -7.28 -5.55
C ALA A 143 1.49 -8.20 -4.67
N GLY A 144 0.88 -9.12 -3.91
CA GLY A 144 1.57 -10.12 -3.09
C GLY A 144 2.08 -9.60 -1.75
N MET A 145 1.66 -8.41 -1.30
CA MET A 145 1.92 -7.99 0.07
C MET A 145 0.90 -8.64 1.01
N ILE A 146 1.33 -8.99 2.22
CA ILE A 146 0.53 -9.72 3.21
C ILE A 146 0.22 -8.86 4.43
N ILE A 147 -0.93 -9.09 5.07
CA ILE A 147 -1.34 -8.45 6.32
C ILE A 147 -0.60 -9.09 7.48
N ARG A 148 0.18 -8.29 8.22
CA ARG A 148 0.99 -8.70 9.37
C ARG A 148 0.52 -8.12 10.70
N GLY A 149 -0.43 -7.18 10.67
CA GLY A 149 -0.95 -6.55 11.86
C GLY A 149 -2.19 -5.73 11.57
N LEU A 150 -2.85 -5.28 12.64
CA LEU A 150 -4.00 -4.39 12.61
C LEU A 150 -3.82 -3.39 13.77
N LYS A 151 -3.93 -2.09 13.49
CA LYS A 151 -3.72 -1.02 14.47
C LYS A 151 -4.63 0.17 14.17
N GLU A 152 -4.99 0.93 15.20
CA GLU A 152 -5.64 2.23 15.01
C GLU A 152 -4.61 3.29 14.57
N LYS A 153 -4.85 3.90 13.40
CA LYS A 153 -4.09 5.05 12.87
C LYS A 153 -5.01 5.92 12.01
N TYR A 154 -4.74 7.22 11.98
CA TYR A 154 -5.43 8.17 11.10
C TYR A 154 -6.96 8.18 11.29
N GLY A 155 -7.43 8.03 12.54
CA GLY A 155 -8.86 8.06 12.88
C GLY A 155 -9.62 6.76 12.60
N GLY A 156 -8.94 5.65 12.23
CA GLY A 156 -9.59 4.36 12.03
C GLY A 156 -8.62 3.17 12.09
N HIS A 157 -9.12 1.99 11.73
CA HIS A 157 -8.31 0.79 11.67
C HIS A 157 -7.44 0.77 10.40
N ARG A 158 -6.21 0.28 10.54
CA ARG A 158 -5.25 0.07 9.45
C ARG A 158 -4.63 -1.32 9.55
N PHE A 159 -4.73 -2.08 8.48
CA PHE A 159 -3.86 -3.23 8.29
C PHE A 159 -2.44 -2.74 8.06
N LEU A 160 -1.50 -3.39 8.75
CA LEU A 160 -0.07 -3.25 8.55
C LEU A 160 0.34 -4.31 7.53
N MET A 161 0.73 -3.88 6.33
CA MET A 161 1.01 -4.78 5.22
C MET A 161 2.50 -4.80 4.87
N ARG A 162 3.01 -5.98 4.54
CA ARG A 162 4.44 -6.23 4.31
C ARG A 162 4.67 -7.07 3.06
N ALA A 163 5.72 -6.76 2.33
CA ALA A 163 6.36 -7.68 1.39
C ALA A 163 7.86 -7.75 1.68
N ASP A 164 8.39 -8.96 1.70
CA ASP A 164 9.84 -9.21 1.75
C ASP A 164 10.39 -9.27 0.33
N LEU A 165 11.29 -8.35 0.00
CA LEU A 165 11.73 -8.08 -1.37
C LEU A 165 12.86 -9.00 -1.86
N GLY A 166 13.38 -9.88 -0.99
CA GLY A 166 14.36 -10.91 -1.38
C GLY A 166 13.82 -11.94 -2.38
N LYS A 167 12.49 -12.02 -2.53
CA LYS A 167 11.79 -12.74 -3.60
C LYS A 167 10.81 -11.79 -4.28
N ASN A 168 10.24 -12.21 -5.41
CA ASN A 168 9.10 -11.49 -5.98
C ASN A 168 7.85 -11.81 -5.16
N PRO A 169 7.20 -10.81 -4.54
CA PRO A 169 5.94 -11.03 -3.85
C PRO A 169 4.88 -11.52 -4.84
N MET A 170 4.15 -12.55 -4.47
CA MET A 170 3.03 -13.07 -5.24
C MET A 170 1.87 -13.41 -4.30
N PRO A 171 0.62 -13.21 -4.74
CA PRO A 171 -0.53 -13.61 -3.93
C PRO A 171 -0.62 -15.13 -3.79
N HIS A 172 -0.99 -15.60 -2.60
CA HIS A 172 -1.29 -17.01 -2.36
C HIS A 172 -2.57 -17.45 -3.08
N GLN A 173 -2.59 -18.73 -3.49
CA GLN A 173 -3.75 -19.32 -4.17
C GLN A 173 -4.88 -19.57 -3.16
N THR A 174 -6.13 -19.35 -3.58
CA THR A 174 -7.28 -19.39 -2.67
C THR A 174 -7.61 -20.79 -2.15
N ASN A 175 -7.16 -21.85 -2.84
CA ASN A 175 -7.33 -23.24 -2.45
C ASN A 175 -6.46 -23.67 -1.25
N GLU A 176 -5.40 -22.91 -0.94
CA GLU A 176 -4.52 -23.17 0.21
C GLU A 176 -5.12 -22.61 1.51
N ILE A 177 -6.10 -21.70 1.41
CA ILE A 177 -6.62 -20.93 2.53
C ILE A 177 -7.56 -21.75 3.41
N THR A 178 -7.23 -21.80 4.71
CA THR A 178 -8.00 -22.57 5.70
C THR A 178 -8.94 -21.72 6.54
N GLN A 179 -8.74 -20.39 6.59
CA GLN A 179 -9.52 -19.47 7.40
C GLN A 179 -9.92 -18.26 6.57
N TRP A 180 -11.19 -17.88 6.67
CA TRP A 180 -11.75 -16.71 5.99
C TRP A 180 -12.57 -15.90 6.98
N CYS A 181 -12.38 -14.58 6.98
CA CYS A 181 -13.28 -13.65 7.66
C CYS A 181 -13.34 -12.31 6.91
N PRO A 182 -14.42 -11.54 7.04
CA PRO A 182 -14.51 -10.21 6.45
C PRO A 182 -13.35 -9.32 6.90
N ALA A 183 -12.83 -8.47 6.00
CA ALA A 183 -11.78 -7.51 6.33
C ALA A 183 -12.18 -6.56 7.48
N THR A 184 -13.49 -6.30 7.63
CA THR A 184 -14.07 -5.44 8.66
C THR A 184 -14.47 -6.17 9.93
N ASP A 185 -14.29 -7.49 10.01
CA ASP A 185 -14.45 -8.26 11.24
C ASP A 185 -13.15 -8.15 12.07
N PHE A 186 -13.00 -7.00 12.74
CA PHE A 186 -11.77 -6.65 13.44
C PHE A 186 -11.46 -7.59 14.62
N GLU A 187 -12.49 -8.17 15.24
CA GLU A 187 -12.32 -9.14 16.32
C GLU A 187 -11.66 -10.42 15.79
N ASN A 188 -12.19 -10.99 14.70
CA ASN A 188 -11.57 -12.18 14.10
C ASN A 188 -10.22 -11.89 13.47
N CYS A 189 -10.04 -10.74 12.82
CA CYS A 189 -8.74 -10.32 12.30
C CYS A 189 -7.69 -10.27 13.43
N HIS A 190 -8.00 -9.62 14.56
CA HIS A 190 -7.09 -9.57 15.72
C HIS A 190 -6.82 -10.95 16.31
N ARG A 191 -7.85 -11.79 16.43
CA ARG A 191 -7.71 -13.16 16.95
C ARG A 191 -6.75 -13.99 16.09
N LEU A 192 -6.89 -13.92 14.77
CA LEU A 192 -6.02 -14.65 13.82
C LEU A 192 -4.59 -14.11 13.85
N LEU A 193 -4.41 -12.79 13.81
CA LEU A 193 -3.09 -12.15 13.92
C LEU A 193 -2.35 -12.54 15.21
N LYS A 194 -3.06 -12.54 16.36
CA LYS A 194 -2.49 -12.98 17.65
C LYS A 194 -2.13 -14.47 17.67
N ALA A 195 -2.83 -15.29 16.89
CA ALA A 195 -2.55 -16.71 16.73
C ALA A 195 -1.43 -17.01 15.72
N GLY A 196 -0.74 -15.98 15.19
CA GLY A 196 0.36 -16.15 14.23
C GLY A 196 -0.08 -16.30 12.77
N TYR A 197 -1.35 -16.06 12.46
CA TYR A 197 -1.84 -16.03 11.09
C TYR A 197 -1.56 -14.69 10.42
N VAL A 198 -1.46 -14.70 9.11
CA VAL A 198 -1.29 -13.54 8.24
C VAL A 198 -2.32 -13.58 7.12
N GLY A 199 -2.79 -12.40 6.72
CA GLY A 199 -3.76 -12.27 5.64
C GLY A 199 -3.04 -12.22 4.30
N VAL A 200 -3.28 -13.18 3.42
CA VAL A 200 -2.43 -13.40 2.23
C VAL A 200 -3.13 -13.20 0.90
N THR A 201 -4.47 -13.27 0.91
CA THR A 201 -5.29 -13.17 -0.29
C THR A 201 -6.69 -12.70 0.08
N PHE A 202 -7.55 -12.55 -0.91
CA PHE A 202 -8.93 -12.13 -0.72
C PHE A 202 -9.88 -12.91 -1.63
N ARG A 203 -11.16 -12.88 -1.30
CA ARG A 203 -12.24 -13.27 -2.21
C ARG A 203 -13.39 -12.27 -2.07
N LYS A 204 -14.25 -12.24 -3.09
CA LYS A 204 -15.48 -11.45 -3.01
C LYS A 204 -16.31 -11.95 -1.82
N ALA A 205 -16.72 -11.05 -0.94
CA ALA A 205 -17.54 -11.43 0.20
C ALA A 205 -18.89 -11.98 -0.26
N THR A 206 -19.39 -12.96 0.48
CA THR A 206 -20.66 -13.63 0.22
C THR A 206 -21.88 -12.79 0.60
N SER A 207 -21.71 -11.75 1.45
CA SER A 207 -22.85 -10.99 2.00
C SER A 207 -22.56 -9.54 2.43
N GLN A 208 -21.33 -9.02 2.30
CA GLN A 208 -20.94 -7.68 2.78
C GLN A 208 -20.19 -6.85 1.73
N SER A 209 -20.08 -5.53 1.97
CA SER A 209 -19.37 -4.56 1.12
C SER A 209 -17.85 -4.72 1.15
N ALA A 210 -17.28 -5.24 2.24
CA ALA A 210 -15.84 -5.51 2.39
C ALA A 210 -15.50 -6.95 1.97
N PRO A 211 -14.32 -7.21 1.37
CA PRO A 211 -13.93 -8.55 0.95
C PRO A 211 -13.65 -9.47 2.14
N ASP A 212 -13.74 -10.78 1.93
CA ASP A 212 -13.20 -11.75 2.88
C ASP A 212 -11.67 -11.83 2.68
N ILE A 213 -10.93 -11.81 3.78
CA ILE A 213 -9.49 -12.04 3.80
C ILE A 213 -9.22 -13.51 4.05
N GLY A 214 -8.32 -14.08 3.26
CA GLY A 214 -7.82 -15.43 3.43
C GLY A 214 -6.58 -15.43 4.31
N TRP A 215 -6.59 -16.27 5.35
CA TRP A 215 -5.54 -16.31 6.36
C TRP A 215 -4.81 -17.65 6.39
N LEU A 216 -3.49 -17.59 6.55
CA LEU A 216 -2.60 -18.74 6.74
C LEU A 216 -1.66 -18.50 7.92
N PRO A 217 -1.18 -19.55 8.62
CA PRO A 217 -0.06 -19.42 9.54
C PRO A 217 1.17 -18.85 8.80
N LEU A 218 1.90 -17.94 9.43
CA LEU A 218 3.08 -17.29 8.80
C LEU A 218 4.10 -18.29 8.25
N ASP A 219 4.30 -19.42 8.94
CA ASP A 219 5.28 -20.45 8.53
C ASP A 219 4.88 -21.19 7.24
N CYS A 220 3.64 -21.01 6.77
CA CYS A 220 3.14 -21.57 5.52
C CYS A 220 3.21 -20.58 4.34
N THR A 221 3.79 -19.38 4.56
CA THR A 221 3.76 -18.27 3.57
C THR A 221 5.05 -18.00 2.84
#